data_AF-A0A2U3NH74-F1
#
_entry.id   AF-A0A2U3NH74-F1
#
_cell.length_a   1.000
_cell.length_b   1.000
_cell.length_c   1.000
_cell.angle_alpha   90.00
_cell.angle_beta   90.00
_cell.angle_gamma   90.00
#
_symmetry.space_group_name_H-M   'P 1'
#
loop_
_entity.id
_entity.type
_entity.pdbx_description
1 polymer ?
#
loop_
_entity_poly.entity_id
_entity_poly.type
_entity_poly.pdbx_seq_one_letter_code
_entity_poly.pdbx_strand_id
1 'polypeptide(L)'
;MTPSAATAPPGPLHRRIGWHLRRGPKRELWLAWAVLVVFYNLFFPVFFIVAQVQPPPQPTWDLATQAHWFHERHLGIPVGFGVIFAVSGMIAINNALVAYSMRRMSVSPAFAYSYLIIYSLSAVPGMLLLNIALIVGALRPERDPEVLGWLYDFAFLSFDGTMGVFLIGSLIWMVAILLDKNRVFPKWFGYLNLCNALTEVVVAPCWIFRRGVLAWNGQIAWWLDMVVFAVYQVTFIVMLFRMIQREDFGTGPLPELQPELARKTAAA
;
A
#
# COMPACT_ATOMS: atom_id res chain seq x y z
N MET A 1 -23.71 16.71 -28.56
CA MET A 1 -22.92 15.73 -29.33
C MET A 1 -22.06 14.95 -28.34
N THR A 2 -22.48 13.74 -27.99
CA THR A 2 -21.70 12.82 -27.16
C THR A 2 -20.43 12.43 -27.93
N PRO A 3 -19.22 12.61 -27.38
CA PRO A 3 -18.02 12.15 -28.04
C PRO A 3 -18.09 10.62 -28.09
N SER A 4 -18.15 10.08 -29.31
CA SER A 4 -18.06 8.64 -29.57
C SER A 4 -16.82 8.10 -28.86
N ALA A 5 -17.04 7.24 -27.86
CA ALA A 5 -15.97 6.59 -27.11
C ALA A 5 -15.20 5.71 -28.09
N ALA A 6 -14.09 6.23 -28.62
CA ALA A 6 -13.22 5.50 -29.52
C ALA A 6 -12.88 4.15 -28.88
N THR A 7 -13.19 3.06 -29.58
CA THR A 7 -12.94 1.70 -29.11
C THR A 7 -11.44 1.43 -29.15
N ALA A 8 -10.89 0.89 -28.05
CA ALA A 8 -9.47 0.58 -27.97
C ALA A 8 -9.08 -0.44 -29.06
N PRO A 9 -7.92 -0.26 -29.72
CA PRO A 9 -7.51 -1.15 -30.79
C PRO A 9 -7.34 -2.59 -30.27
N PRO A 10 -7.76 -3.61 -31.04
CA PRO A 10 -7.48 -5.00 -30.69
C PRO A 10 -5.97 -5.24 -30.67
N GLY A 11 -5.47 -5.85 -29.60
CA GLY A 11 -4.04 -6.05 -29.38
C GLY A 11 -3.72 -6.49 -27.94
N PRO A 12 -2.44 -6.76 -27.64
CA PRO A 12 -2.01 -7.21 -26.33
C PRO A 12 -2.31 -6.19 -25.22
N LEU A 13 -2.45 -6.67 -23.99
CA LEU A 13 -2.96 -5.91 -22.83
C LEU A 13 -2.19 -4.60 -22.59
N HIS A 14 -0.87 -4.60 -22.77
CA HIS A 14 -0.01 -3.41 -22.67
C HIS A 14 -0.31 -2.34 -23.74
N ARG A 15 -0.67 -2.75 -24.97
CA ARG A 15 -0.99 -1.83 -26.08
C ARG A 15 -2.36 -1.16 -25.87
N ARG A 16 -3.31 -1.89 -25.28
CA ARG A 16 -4.61 -1.34 -24.86
C ARG A 16 -4.48 -0.39 -23.69
N ILE A 17 -3.71 -0.74 -22.67
CA ILE A 17 -3.40 0.16 -21.53
C ILE A 17 -2.72 1.44 -22.04
N GLY A 18 -1.72 1.33 -22.92
CA GLY A 18 -1.04 2.48 -23.52
C GLY A 18 -1.95 3.38 -24.36
N TRP A 19 -2.97 2.80 -25.02
CA TRP A 19 -3.98 3.58 -25.75
C TRP A 19 -4.95 4.29 -24.80
N HIS A 20 -5.43 3.61 -23.75
CA HIS A 20 -6.29 4.20 -22.72
C HIS A 20 -5.61 5.34 -21.95
N LEU A 21 -4.30 5.21 -21.66
CA LEU A 21 -3.46 6.26 -21.07
C LEU A 21 -3.28 7.48 -21.99
N ARG A 22 -3.41 7.31 -23.32
CA ARG A 22 -3.15 8.38 -24.30
C ARG A 22 -4.40 9.03 -24.91
N ARG A 23 -5.56 8.35 -24.96
CA ARG A 23 -6.72 8.84 -25.73
C ARG A 23 -8.10 8.60 -25.12
N GLY A 24 -8.20 7.94 -23.97
CA GLY A 24 -9.50 7.68 -23.32
C GLY A 24 -10.04 8.88 -22.52
N PRO A 25 -11.37 8.98 -22.29
CA PRO A 25 -11.93 9.92 -21.30
C PRO A 25 -11.54 9.56 -19.86
N LYS A 26 -11.07 8.32 -19.62
CA LYS A 26 -10.64 7.77 -18.32
C LYS A 26 -9.13 7.90 -18.04
N ARG A 27 -8.42 8.76 -18.79
CA ARG A 27 -6.94 8.85 -18.76
C ARG A 27 -6.39 9.09 -17.36
N GLU A 28 -7.03 9.98 -16.60
CA GLU A 28 -6.60 10.36 -15.26
C GLU A 28 -6.64 9.15 -14.29
N LEU A 29 -7.71 8.35 -14.37
CA LEU A 29 -7.85 7.13 -13.57
C LEU A 29 -6.85 6.05 -13.99
N TRP A 30 -6.60 5.90 -15.29
CA TRP A 30 -5.59 4.97 -15.80
C TRP A 30 -4.16 5.38 -15.42
N LEU A 31 -3.88 6.68 -15.42
CA LEU A 31 -2.60 7.22 -14.98
C LEU A 31 -2.41 6.99 -13.47
N ALA A 32 -3.43 7.26 -12.66
CA ALA A 32 -3.40 6.97 -11.22
C ALA A 32 -3.16 5.48 -10.93
N TRP A 33 -3.81 4.59 -11.68
CA TRP A 33 -3.56 3.15 -11.58
C TRP A 33 -2.16 2.75 -12.05
N ALA A 34 -1.62 3.35 -13.11
CA ALA A 34 -0.25 3.07 -13.56
C ALA A 34 0.78 3.53 -12.50
N VAL A 35 0.56 4.69 -11.88
CA VAL A 35 1.36 5.20 -10.75
C VAL A 35 1.31 4.23 -9.57
N LEU A 36 0.13 3.70 -9.22
CA LEU A 36 -0.04 2.69 -8.19
C LEU A 36 0.82 1.45 -8.46
N VAL A 37 0.76 0.91 -9.68
CA VAL A 37 1.52 -0.27 -10.09
C VAL A 37 3.03 0.01 -10.01
N VAL A 38 3.48 1.14 -10.53
CA VAL A 38 4.90 1.53 -10.47
C VAL A 38 5.36 1.70 -9.02
N PHE A 39 4.57 2.37 -8.19
CA PHE A 39 4.89 2.58 -6.78
C PHE A 39 5.13 1.24 -6.06
N TYR A 40 4.18 0.29 -6.14
CA TYR A 40 4.35 -0.99 -5.46
C TYR A 40 5.48 -1.84 -6.06
N ASN A 41 5.68 -1.81 -7.38
CA ASN A 41 6.79 -2.53 -8.02
C ASN A 41 8.17 -1.92 -7.69
N LEU A 42 8.24 -0.65 -7.31
CA LEU A 42 9.47 -0.03 -6.80
C LEU A 42 9.63 -0.25 -5.29
N PHE A 43 8.54 -0.13 -4.53
CA PHE A 43 8.54 -0.21 -3.07
C PHE A 43 9.13 -1.55 -2.59
N PHE A 44 8.65 -2.68 -3.10
CA PHE A 44 9.12 -4.00 -2.66
C PHE A 44 10.63 -4.22 -2.93
N PRO A 45 11.15 -4.09 -4.17
CA PRO A 45 12.58 -4.25 -4.42
C PRO A 45 13.45 -3.27 -3.64
N VAL A 46 12.99 -2.04 -3.46
CA VAL A 46 13.76 -1.03 -2.71
C VAL A 46 13.90 -1.42 -1.23
N PHE A 47 12.83 -1.90 -0.59
CA PHE A 47 12.90 -2.32 0.83
C PHE A 47 13.68 -3.63 1.04
N PHE A 48 13.52 -4.61 0.14
CA PHE A 48 14.13 -5.95 0.28
C PHE A 48 15.54 -6.05 -0.30
N ILE A 49 15.80 -5.43 -1.44
CA ILE A 49 17.05 -5.61 -2.19
C ILE A 49 18.02 -4.45 -1.96
N VAL A 50 17.52 -3.20 -2.00
CA VAL A 50 18.38 -2.01 -1.91
C VAL A 50 18.65 -1.62 -0.47
N ALA A 51 17.61 -1.37 0.32
CA ALA A 51 17.73 -0.98 1.71
C ALA A 51 18.05 -2.18 2.62
N GLN A 52 17.65 -3.39 2.21
CA GLN A 52 17.83 -4.64 2.96
C GLN A 52 17.42 -4.52 4.44
N VAL A 53 16.35 -3.74 4.67
CA VAL A 53 15.77 -3.51 6.00
C VAL A 53 14.77 -4.63 6.34
N GLN A 54 14.36 -5.40 5.32
CA GLN A 54 13.43 -6.52 5.45
C GLN A 54 14.10 -7.86 5.07
N PRO A 55 13.92 -8.94 5.85
CA PRO A 55 13.11 -9.06 7.08
C PRO A 55 13.66 -8.22 8.25
N PRO A 56 12.80 -7.79 9.19
CA PRO A 56 13.17 -6.81 10.18
C PRO A 56 14.25 -7.37 11.11
N PRO A 57 15.25 -6.56 11.48
CA PRO A 57 16.35 -6.99 12.34
C PRO A 57 15.83 -7.31 13.76
N GLN A 58 16.55 -8.09 14.58
CA GLN A 58 15.98 -8.56 15.86
C GLN A 58 15.98 -7.45 16.92
N PRO A 59 14.92 -7.34 17.74
CA PRO A 59 14.83 -6.33 18.81
C PRO A 59 15.80 -6.62 19.97
N THR A 60 16.37 -7.82 20.05
CA THR A 60 17.24 -8.26 21.16
C THR A 60 18.71 -8.22 20.83
N TRP A 61 19.10 -7.66 19.68
CA TRP A 61 20.51 -7.48 19.36
C TRP A 61 21.16 -6.50 20.33
N ASP A 62 22.41 -6.78 20.69
CA ASP A 62 23.23 -5.86 21.45
C ASP A 62 23.60 -4.63 20.62
N LEU A 63 23.96 -3.55 21.30
CA LEU A 63 24.27 -2.26 20.67
C LEU A 63 25.39 -2.37 19.62
N ALA A 64 26.37 -3.25 19.84
CA ALA A 64 27.46 -3.47 18.89
C ALA A 64 26.94 -4.11 17.58
N THR A 65 26.05 -5.09 17.67
CA THR A 65 25.42 -5.71 16.49
C THR A 65 24.48 -4.73 15.78
N GLN A 66 23.74 -3.90 16.51
CA GLN A 66 22.89 -2.86 15.90
C GLN A 66 23.72 -1.81 15.14
N ALA A 67 24.83 -1.35 15.73
CA ALA A 67 25.75 -0.42 15.06
C ALA A 67 26.40 -1.07 13.82
N HIS A 68 26.79 -2.35 13.91
CA HIS A 68 27.31 -3.10 12.78
C HIS A 68 26.29 -3.23 11.64
N TRP A 69 25.02 -3.46 11.97
CA TRP A 69 23.93 -3.54 10.99
C TRP A 69 23.76 -2.23 10.19
N PHE A 70 23.86 -1.08 10.85
CA PHE A 70 23.86 0.23 10.18
C PHE A 70 25.11 0.41 9.30
N HIS A 71 26.27 -0.03 9.77
CA HIS A 71 27.53 0.08 9.04
C HIS A 71 27.52 -0.76 7.75
N GLU A 72 27.02 -2.00 7.78
CA GLU A 72 26.86 -2.82 6.58
C GLU A 72 25.95 -2.16 5.54
N ARG A 73 24.93 -1.43 5.99
CA ARG A 73 23.88 -0.84 5.14
C ARG A 73 24.04 0.67 4.92
N HIS A 74 25.23 1.21 5.17
CA HIS A 74 25.53 2.65 5.07
C HIS A 74 25.24 3.25 3.69
N LEU A 75 25.29 2.46 2.60
CA LEU A 75 24.88 2.88 1.25
C LEU A 75 23.45 2.45 0.91
N GLY A 76 23.04 1.25 1.33
CA GLY A 76 21.73 0.68 1.00
C GLY A 76 20.57 1.48 1.59
N ILE A 77 20.66 1.84 2.87
CA ILE A 77 19.62 2.59 3.59
C ILE A 77 19.41 3.98 2.97
N PRO A 78 20.44 4.83 2.79
CA PRO A 78 20.24 6.16 2.19
C PRO A 78 19.78 6.13 0.74
N VAL A 79 20.30 5.21 -0.08
CA VAL A 79 19.88 5.08 -1.49
C VAL A 79 18.45 4.58 -1.58
N GLY A 80 18.13 3.51 -0.84
CA GLY A 80 16.79 2.92 -0.86
C GLY A 80 15.74 3.90 -0.36
N PHE A 81 15.94 4.48 0.83
CA PHE A 81 14.99 5.44 1.37
C PHE A 81 15.00 6.77 0.63
N GLY A 82 16.11 7.19 0.01
CA GLY A 82 16.13 8.32 -0.92
C GLY A 82 15.18 8.12 -2.11
N VAL A 83 15.14 6.92 -2.68
CA VAL A 83 14.16 6.55 -3.72
C VAL A 83 12.74 6.58 -3.15
N ILE A 84 12.50 6.01 -1.96
CA ILE A 84 11.19 6.04 -1.30
C ILE A 84 10.69 7.47 -1.06
N PHE A 85 11.57 8.37 -0.62
CA PHE A 85 11.25 9.80 -0.49
C PHE A 85 10.84 10.42 -1.82
N ALA A 86 11.58 10.15 -2.89
CA ALA A 86 11.28 10.68 -4.22
C ALA A 86 9.93 10.18 -4.76
N VAL A 87 9.55 8.93 -4.45
CA VAL A 87 8.28 8.34 -4.90
C VAL A 87 7.13 8.50 -3.89
N SER A 88 7.40 9.01 -2.68
CA SER A 88 6.40 9.14 -1.61
C SER A 88 5.17 9.96 -2.01
N GLY A 89 5.35 10.98 -2.86
CA GLY A 89 4.26 11.79 -3.39
C GLY A 89 3.25 10.99 -4.24
N MET A 90 3.67 9.85 -4.79
CA MET A 90 2.77 8.96 -5.54
C MET A 90 1.68 8.33 -4.65
N ILE A 91 1.93 8.22 -3.32
CA ILE A 91 0.95 7.69 -2.36
C ILE A 91 -0.31 8.57 -2.33
N ALA A 92 -0.18 9.89 -2.44
CA ALA A 92 -1.32 10.80 -2.46
C ALA A 92 -2.25 10.52 -3.66
N ILE A 93 -1.67 10.20 -4.82
CA ILE A 93 -2.41 9.84 -6.04
C ILE A 93 -3.17 8.52 -5.82
N ASN A 94 -2.53 7.55 -5.16
CA ASN A 94 -3.14 6.27 -4.83
C ASN A 94 -4.34 6.44 -3.87
N ASN A 95 -4.15 7.21 -2.79
CA ASN A 95 -5.21 7.50 -1.83
C ASN A 95 -6.39 8.25 -2.48
N ALA A 96 -6.10 9.18 -3.40
CA ALA A 96 -7.11 9.92 -4.14
C ALA A 96 -7.94 8.99 -5.06
N LEU A 97 -7.31 8.01 -5.72
CA LEU A 97 -8.01 7.02 -6.55
C LEU A 97 -8.97 6.15 -5.70
N VAL A 98 -8.54 5.73 -4.52
CA VAL A 98 -9.41 4.98 -3.60
C VAL A 98 -10.54 5.86 -3.08
N ALA A 99 -10.25 7.09 -2.65
CA ALA A 99 -11.28 8.03 -2.20
C ALA A 99 -12.30 8.32 -3.32
N TYR A 100 -11.86 8.43 -4.57
CA TYR A 100 -12.75 8.53 -5.72
C TYR A 100 -13.63 7.28 -5.82
N SER A 101 -13.06 6.07 -5.73
CA SER A 101 -13.84 4.84 -5.77
C SER A 101 -14.89 4.75 -4.65
N MET A 102 -14.58 5.27 -3.46
CA MET A 102 -15.53 5.36 -2.34
C MET A 102 -16.63 6.39 -2.57
N ARG A 103 -16.34 7.51 -3.25
CA ARG A 103 -17.37 8.50 -3.63
C ARG A 103 -18.36 7.97 -4.68
N ARG A 104 -17.98 6.93 -5.43
CA ARG A 104 -18.86 6.25 -6.40
C ARG A 104 -19.80 5.24 -5.73
N MET A 105 -19.46 4.81 -4.51
CA MET A 105 -20.32 3.93 -3.73
C MET A 105 -21.55 4.68 -3.22
N SER A 106 -22.59 3.95 -2.83
CA SER A 106 -23.81 4.53 -2.25
C SER A 106 -23.66 5.02 -0.81
N VAL A 107 -22.41 5.18 -0.32
CA VAL A 107 -22.12 5.58 1.06
C VAL A 107 -21.86 7.08 1.18
N SER A 108 -21.93 7.59 2.40
CA SER A 108 -21.65 9.00 2.67
C SER A 108 -20.22 9.37 2.24
N PRO A 109 -19.99 10.56 1.64
CA PRO A 109 -18.64 11.07 1.36
C PRO A 109 -17.73 11.13 2.59
N ALA A 110 -18.30 11.13 3.80
CA ALA A 110 -17.55 11.03 5.05
C ALA A 110 -16.60 9.82 5.07
N PHE A 111 -16.99 8.66 4.51
CA PHE A 111 -16.10 7.49 4.43
C PHE A 111 -14.86 7.76 3.57
N ALA A 112 -15.04 8.44 2.43
CA ALA A 112 -13.94 8.79 1.53
C ALA A 112 -12.96 9.79 2.17
N TYR A 113 -13.49 10.81 2.88
CA TYR A 113 -12.66 11.78 3.59
C TYR A 113 -11.95 11.15 4.79
N SER A 114 -12.65 10.35 5.59
CA SER A 114 -12.05 9.63 6.72
C SER A 114 -10.92 8.72 6.25
N TYR A 115 -11.12 7.95 5.17
CA TYR A 115 -10.08 7.11 4.58
C TYR A 115 -8.87 7.95 4.16
N LEU A 116 -9.09 9.05 3.43
CA LEU A 116 -8.01 9.90 2.94
C LEU A 116 -7.20 10.51 4.10
N ILE A 117 -7.86 11.00 5.14
CA ILE A 117 -7.20 11.58 6.32
C ILE A 117 -6.39 10.51 7.07
N ILE A 118 -7.00 9.36 7.35
CA ILE A 118 -6.35 8.26 8.09
C ILE A 118 -5.11 7.77 7.35
N TYR A 119 -5.23 7.48 6.05
CA TYR A 119 -4.09 6.97 5.28
C TYR A 119 -3.01 8.03 5.05
N SER A 120 -3.38 9.31 4.89
CA SER A 120 -2.39 10.40 4.80
C SER A 120 -1.65 10.61 6.12
N LEU A 121 -2.37 10.51 7.25
CA LEU A 121 -1.76 10.60 8.58
C LEU A 121 -0.86 9.40 8.86
N SER A 122 -1.27 8.19 8.48
CA SER A 122 -0.50 6.95 8.68
C SER A 122 0.86 6.96 7.96
N ALA A 123 0.98 7.65 6.83
CA ALA A 123 2.24 7.75 6.10
C ALA A 123 3.35 8.43 6.92
N VAL A 124 2.99 9.28 7.89
CA VAL A 124 3.95 10.01 8.73
C VAL A 124 4.68 9.08 9.70
N PRO A 125 4.02 8.39 10.65
CA PRO A 125 4.71 7.45 11.53
C PRO A 125 5.15 6.17 10.81
N GLY A 126 4.39 5.72 9.81
CA GLY A 126 4.68 4.46 9.12
C GLY A 126 5.88 4.57 8.22
N MET A 127 5.97 5.63 7.43
CA MET A 127 7.02 5.74 6.43
C MET A 127 8.03 6.81 6.81
N LEU A 128 7.60 8.06 7.01
CA LEU A 128 8.53 9.18 7.13
C LEU A 128 9.42 9.10 8.37
N LEU A 129 8.86 8.79 9.54
CA LEU A 129 9.63 8.69 10.78
C LEU A 129 10.65 7.53 10.73
N LEU A 130 10.24 6.36 10.26
CA LEU A 130 11.13 5.21 10.01
C LEU A 130 12.28 5.60 9.06
N ASN A 131 11.96 6.21 7.92
CA ASN A 131 12.93 6.61 6.90
C ASN A 131 13.95 7.61 7.47
N ILE A 132 13.47 8.65 8.17
CA ILE A 132 14.34 9.68 8.77
C ILE A 132 15.25 9.05 9.82
N ALA A 133 14.70 8.25 10.73
CA ALA A 133 15.48 7.63 11.80
C ALA A 133 16.57 6.70 11.26
N LEU A 134 16.25 5.86 10.26
CA LEU A 134 17.23 4.95 9.66
C LEU A 134 18.28 5.68 8.82
N ILE A 135 17.92 6.70 8.05
CA ILE A 135 18.89 7.51 7.31
C ILE A 135 19.84 8.25 8.27
N VAL A 136 19.31 8.82 9.36
CA VAL A 136 20.14 9.51 10.35
C VAL A 136 21.11 8.54 11.02
N GLY A 137 20.65 7.33 11.37
CA GLY A 137 21.52 6.27 11.90
C GLY A 137 22.60 5.83 10.92
N ALA A 138 22.25 5.65 9.64
CA ALA A 138 23.19 5.20 8.62
C ALA A 138 24.21 6.28 8.20
N LEU A 139 23.83 7.56 8.15
CA LEU A 139 24.71 8.66 7.75
C LEU A 139 25.54 9.25 8.90
N ARG A 140 25.25 8.88 10.16
CA ARG A 140 25.99 9.36 11.33
C ARG A 140 26.47 8.17 12.20
N PRO A 141 27.28 7.26 11.64
CA PRO A 141 27.76 6.08 12.36
C PRO A 141 28.69 6.44 13.53
N GLU A 142 29.27 7.66 13.52
CA GLU A 142 30.20 8.17 14.54
C GLU A 142 29.54 8.44 15.91
N ARG A 143 28.21 8.29 16.02
CA ARG A 143 27.46 8.59 17.24
C ARG A 143 27.55 7.44 18.24
N ASP A 144 27.36 7.79 19.52
CA ASP A 144 27.33 6.83 20.61
C ASP A 144 26.39 5.65 20.29
N PRO A 145 26.83 4.39 20.41
CA PRO A 145 26.00 3.21 20.18
C PRO A 145 24.66 3.22 20.90
N GLU A 146 24.56 3.84 22.09
CA GLU A 146 23.28 3.97 22.79
C GLU A 146 22.27 4.81 21.99
N VAL A 147 22.71 5.88 21.34
CA VAL A 147 21.86 6.74 20.50
C VAL A 147 21.43 6.00 19.23
N LEU A 148 22.33 5.20 18.64
CA LEU A 148 22.00 4.38 17.48
C LEU A 148 20.97 3.29 17.82
N GLY A 149 21.08 2.67 19.00
CA GLY A 149 20.10 1.71 19.48
C GLY A 149 18.71 2.32 19.74
N TRP A 150 18.68 3.53 20.30
CA TRP A 150 17.43 4.29 20.43
C TRP A 150 16.80 4.65 19.08
N LEU A 151 17.61 5.07 18.10
CA LEU A 151 17.13 5.37 16.74
C LEU A 151 16.60 4.12 16.04
N TYR A 152 17.27 2.98 16.24
CA TYR A 152 16.85 1.68 15.74
C TYR A 152 15.48 1.29 16.30
N ASP A 153 15.33 1.27 17.64
CA ASP A 153 14.06 0.90 18.29
C ASP A 153 12.94 1.87 17.91
N PHE A 154 13.23 3.17 17.87
CA PHE A 154 12.26 4.20 17.47
C PHE A 154 11.77 4.00 16.04
N ALA A 155 12.67 3.67 15.10
CA ALA A 155 12.32 3.50 13.70
C ALA A 155 11.34 2.34 13.50
N PHE A 156 11.66 1.16 14.06
CA PHE A 156 10.84 -0.04 13.91
C PHE A 156 9.54 0.03 14.74
N LEU A 157 9.57 0.55 15.97
CA LEU A 157 8.34 0.76 16.75
C LEU A 157 7.41 1.79 16.11
N SER A 158 7.94 2.84 15.48
CA SER A 158 7.13 3.81 14.75
C SER A 158 6.40 3.15 13.57
N PHE A 159 7.11 2.30 12.80
CA PHE A 159 6.50 1.54 11.71
C PHE A 159 5.38 0.63 12.23
N ASP A 160 5.67 -0.19 13.23
CA ASP A 160 4.70 -1.14 13.80
C ASP A 160 3.52 -0.46 14.47
N GLY A 161 3.73 0.68 15.15
CA GLY A 161 2.66 1.46 15.77
C GLY A 161 1.63 1.99 14.78
N THR A 162 2.02 2.13 13.51
CA THR A 162 1.15 2.63 12.45
C THR A 162 0.06 1.63 12.06
N MET A 163 0.28 0.33 12.35
CA MET A 163 -0.68 -0.74 12.05
C MET A 163 -2.05 -0.47 12.70
N GLY A 164 -2.10 0.13 13.89
CA GLY A 164 -3.37 0.49 14.53
C GLY A 164 -4.18 1.55 13.75
N VAL A 165 -3.51 2.44 13.02
CA VAL A 165 -4.16 3.45 12.16
C VAL A 165 -4.67 2.78 10.88
N PHE A 166 -3.88 1.88 10.30
CA PHE A 166 -4.30 1.06 9.17
C PHE A 166 -5.53 0.19 9.51
N LEU A 167 -5.67 -0.22 10.77
CA LEU A 167 -6.77 -1.10 11.20
C LEU A 167 -8.10 -0.41 11.05
N ILE A 168 -8.17 0.81 11.58
CA ILE A 168 -9.35 1.65 11.47
C ILE A 168 -9.60 1.99 10.00
N GLY A 169 -8.56 2.27 9.22
CA GLY A 169 -8.67 2.51 7.78
C GLY A 169 -9.26 1.33 7.00
N SER A 170 -8.76 0.12 7.26
CA SER A 170 -9.22 -1.15 6.67
C SER A 170 -10.66 -1.46 7.06
N LEU A 171 -11.04 -1.21 8.32
CA LEU A 171 -12.42 -1.38 8.79
C LEU A 171 -13.40 -0.38 8.16
N ILE A 172 -13.01 0.89 8.04
CA ILE A 172 -13.81 1.92 7.36
C ILE A 172 -14.05 1.50 5.91
N TRP A 173 -13.02 1.01 5.24
CA TRP A 173 -13.16 0.55 3.86
C TRP A 173 -14.02 -0.70 3.74
N MET A 174 -13.84 -1.69 4.62
CA MET A 174 -14.71 -2.85 4.71
C MET A 174 -16.18 -2.44 4.85
N VAL A 175 -16.50 -1.56 5.81
CA VAL A 175 -17.87 -1.10 6.06
C VAL A 175 -18.41 -0.36 4.83
N ALA A 176 -17.60 0.47 4.18
CA ALA A 176 -18.00 1.16 2.96
C ALA A 176 -18.38 0.17 1.84
N ILE A 177 -17.61 -0.90 1.64
CA ILE A 177 -17.89 -1.94 0.63
C ILE A 177 -19.14 -2.75 0.99
N LEU A 178 -19.34 -3.09 2.27
CA LEU A 178 -20.48 -3.89 2.70
C LEU A 178 -21.81 -3.12 2.65
N LEU A 179 -21.77 -1.81 2.90
CA LEU A 179 -22.92 -0.92 2.79
C LEU A 179 -23.21 -0.47 1.36
N ASP A 180 -22.27 -0.67 0.43
CA ASP A 180 -22.43 -0.25 -0.95
C ASP A 180 -23.53 -1.02 -1.68
N LYS A 181 -24.52 -0.28 -2.17
CA LYS A 181 -25.62 -0.75 -3.02
C LYS A 181 -25.31 -0.59 -4.51
N ASN A 182 -24.33 0.23 -4.87
CA ASN A 182 -23.92 0.49 -6.27
C ASN A 182 -23.04 -0.64 -6.85
N ARG A 183 -22.68 -1.64 -6.03
CA ARG A 183 -21.89 -2.83 -6.40
C ARG A 183 -20.56 -2.45 -7.06
N VAL A 184 -19.92 -1.39 -6.58
CA VAL A 184 -18.63 -0.89 -7.07
C VAL A 184 -17.55 -1.97 -6.86
N PHE A 185 -17.56 -2.58 -5.68
CA PHE A 185 -16.71 -3.74 -5.36
C PHE A 185 -17.56 -4.94 -4.92
N PRO A 186 -17.06 -6.17 -5.14
CA PRO A 186 -17.75 -7.36 -4.67
C PRO A 186 -17.62 -7.47 -3.15
N LYS A 187 -18.66 -8.00 -2.48
CA LYS A 187 -18.69 -8.13 -1.00
C LYS A 187 -17.54 -8.95 -0.43
N TRP A 188 -17.02 -9.91 -1.19
CA TRP A 188 -15.85 -10.70 -0.75
C TRP A 188 -14.59 -9.86 -0.58
N PHE A 189 -14.44 -8.77 -1.34
CA PHE A 189 -13.32 -7.84 -1.16
C PHE A 189 -13.40 -7.09 0.18
N GLY A 190 -14.63 -6.87 0.68
CA GLY A 190 -14.85 -6.43 2.06
C GLY A 190 -14.33 -7.43 3.09
N TYR A 191 -14.57 -8.73 2.89
CA TYR A 191 -14.01 -9.77 3.79
C TYR A 191 -12.49 -9.86 3.69
N LEU A 192 -11.89 -9.59 2.53
CA LEU A 192 -10.43 -9.51 2.43
C LEU A 192 -9.86 -8.33 3.23
N ASN A 193 -10.56 -7.18 3.25
CA ASN A 193 -10.22 -6.06 4.14
C ASN A 193 -10.33 -6.46 5.62
N LEU A 194 -11.30 -7.30 5.98
CA LEU A 194 -11.38 -7.86 7.34
C LEU A 194 -10.18 -8.76 7.64
N CYS A 195 -9.76 -9.61 6.70
CA CYS A 195 -8.56 -10.43 6.89
C CYS A 195 -7.31 -9.55 7.09
N ASN A 196 -7.17 -8.46 6.33
CA ASN A 196 -6.08 -7.49 6.51
C ASN A 196 -6.15 -6.79 7.87
N ALA A 197 -7.35 -6.35 8.29
CA ALA A 197 -7.56 -5.79 9.63
C ALA A 197 -7.18 -6.79 10.74
N LEU A 198 -7.48 -8.08 10.57
CA LEU A 198 -7.12 -9.10 11.55
C LEU A 198 -5.61 -9.32 11.64
N THR A 199 -4.85 -9.24 10.54
CA THR A 199 -3.38 -9.37 10.63
C THR A 199 -2.77 -8.23 11.42
N GLU A 200 -3.27 -7.01 11.25
CA GLU A 200 -2.79 -5.85 12.02
C GLU A 200 -3.04 -6.00 13.53
N VAL A 201 -4.15 -6.64 13.93
CA VAL A 201 -4.41 -7.02 15.33
C VAL A 201 -3.44 -8.10 15.82
N VAL A 202 -3.07 -9.05 14.96
CA VAL A 202 -2.07 -10.09 15.27
C VAL A 202 -0.67 -9.51 15.43
N VAL A 203 -0.36 -8.42 14.72
CA VAL A 203 0.92 -7.71 14.80
C VAL A 203 0.97 -6.78 16.02
N ALA A 204 -0.14 -6.18 16.44
CA ALA A 204 -0.19 -5.21 17.57
C ALA A 204 0.54 -5.65 18.87
N PRO A 205 0.55 -6.94 19.28
CA PRO A 205 1.32 -7.40 20.43
C PRO A 205 2.85 -7.22 20.34
N CYS A 206 3.42 -6.87 19.18
CA CYS A 206 4.86 -6.63 19.03
C CYS A 206 5.39 -5.51 19.95
N TRP A 207 4.54 -4.58 20.38
CA TRP A 207 4.88 -3.55 21.37
C TRP A 207 5.10 -4.10 22.78
N ILE A 208 4.45 -5.22 23.09
CA ILE A 208 4.47 -5.85 24.42
C ILE A 208 5.54 -6.95 24.44
N PHE A 209 5.68 -7.71 23.36
CA PHE A 209 6.57 -8.86 23.29
C PHE A 209 7.87 -8.53 22.56
N ARG A 210 8.97 -8.39 23.31
CA ARG A 210 10.32 -8.23 22.75
C ARG A 210 10.96 -9.55 22.26
N ARG A 211 10.38 -10.71 22.60
CA ARG A 211 10.91 -12.04 22.24
C ARG A 211 9.77 -12.96 21.82
N GLY A 212 10.04 -13.80 20.83
CA GLY A 212 9.14 -14.86 20.38
C GLY A 212 8.39 -14.54 19.09
N VAL A 213 7.40 -15.36 18.80
CA VAL A 213 6.68 -15.41 17.51
C VAL A 213 5.82 -14.15 17.24
N LEU A 214 5.57 -13.37 18.29
CA LEU A 214 4.82 -12.11 18.29
C LEU A 214 5.71 -10.86 18.38
N ALA A 215 7.05 -11.00 18.44
CA ALA A 215 7.94 -9.86 18.29
C ALA A 215 7.81 -9.26 16.88
N TRP A 216 8.33 -8.06 16.63
CA TRP A 216 8.27 -7.44 15.30
C TRP A 216 8.93 -8.30 14.20
N ASN A 217 9.91 -9.15 14.57
CA ASN A 217 10.57 -10.11 13.68
C ASN A 217 10.03 -11.54 13.88
N GLY A 218 8.90 -11.64 14.58
CA GLY A 218 8.25 -12.89 14.88
C GLY A 218 7.75 -13.55 13.62
N GLN A 219 7.94 -14.86 13.51
CA GLN A 219 7.64 -15.59 12.29
C GLN A 219 6.15 -15.54 11.91
N ILE A 220 5.24 -15.37 12.87
CA ILE A 220 3.82 -15.16 12.59
C ILE A 220 3.53 -13.69 12.30
N ALA A 221 4.02 -12.77 13.13
CA ALA A 221 3.75 -11.33 12.93
C ALA A 221 4.23 -10.86 11.54
N TRP A 222 5.44 -11.26 11.12
CA TRP A 222 6.02 -10.81 9.85
C TRP A 222 5.54 -11.62 8.63
N TRP A 223 5.63 -12.95 8.66
CA TRP A 223 5.35 -13.75 7.45
C TRP A 223 3.86 -13.86 7.14
N LEU A 224 3.01 -13.94 8.17
CA LEU A 224 1.56 -13.94 7.94
C LEU A 224 1.13 -12.61 7.32
N ASP A 225 1.61 -11.50 7.88
CA ASP A 225 1.31 -10.16 7.39
C ASP A 225 1.83 -9.97 5.97
N MET A 226 3.07 -10.37 5.66
CA MET A 226 3.61 -10.32 4.30
C MET A 226 2.77 -11.08 3.29
N VAL A 227 2.32 -12.31 3.61
CA VAL A 227 1.51 -13.12 2.70
C VAL A 227 0.13 -12.49 2.49
N VAL A 228 -0.53 -12.07 3.57
CA VAL A 228 -1.86 -11.44 3.50
C VAL A 228 -1.77 -10.12 2.74
N PHE A 229 -0.78 -9.29 3.03
CA PHE A 229 -0.54 -8.03 2.35
C PHE A 229 -0.23 -8.23 0.87
N ALA A 230 0.57 -9.24 0.50
CA ALA A 230 0.86 -9.53 -0.91
C ALA A 230 -0.41 -9.95 -1.68
N VAL A 231 -1.24 -10.82 -1.09
CA VAL A 231 -2.52 -11.24 -1.69
C VAL A 231 -3.49 -10.05 -1.78
N TYR A 232 -3.54 -9.23 -0.73
CA TYR A 232 -4.34 -8.02 -0.68
C TYR A 232 -3.93 -7.04 -1.76
N GLN A 233 -2.62 -6.81 -1.91
CA GLN A 233 -2.04 -5.89 -2.89
C GLN A 233 -2.38 -6.26 -4.32
N VAL A 234 -2.17 -7.53 -4.69
CA VAL A 234 -2.48 -8.02 -6.05
C VAL A 234 -3.98 -7.89 -6.31
N THR A 235 -4.80 -8.31 -5.33
CA THR A 235 -6.26 -8.22 -5.44
C THR A 235 -6.71 -6.78 -5.61
N PHE A 236 -6.16 -5.86 -4.81
CA PHE A 236 -6.48 -4.45 -4.84
C PHE A 236 -6.16 -3.80 -6.19
N ILE A 237 -4.97 -4.06 -6.75
CA ILE A 237 -4.58 -3.57 -8.08
C ILE A 237 -5.55 -4.07 -9.16
N VAL A 238 -5.93 -5.35 -9.10
CA VAL A 238 -6.87 -5.96 -10.06
C VAL A 238 -8.28 -5.40 -9.89
N MET A 239 -8.75 -5.20 -8.66
CA MET A 239 -10.08 -4.65 -8.38
C MET A 239 -10.20 -3.20 -8.86
N LEU A 240 -9.20 -2.37 -8.62
CA LEU A 240 -9.16 -1.00 -9.15
C LEU A 240 -9.14 -1.00 -10.69
N PHE A 241 -8.35 -1.88 -11.31
CA PHE A 241 -8.35 -2.02 -12.76
C PHE A 241 -9.75 -2.34 -13.31
N ARG A 242 -10.46 -3.30 -12.70
CA ARG A 242 -11.83 -3.68 -13.10
C ARG A 242 -12.84 -2.56 -12.84
N MET A 243 -12.68 -1.82 -11.76
CA MET A 243 -13.51 -0.66 -11.45
C MET A 243 -13.35 0.44 -12.51
N ILE A 244 -12.12 0.78 -12.89
CA ILE A 244 -11.84 1.76 -13.97
C ILE A 244 -12.41 1.28 -15.32
N GLN A 245 -12.36 -0.02 -15.61
CA GLN A 245 -13.00 -0.56 -16.81
C GLN A 245 -14.51 -0.37 -16.82
N ARG A 246 -15.18 -0.60 -15.67
CA ARG A 246 -16.63 -0.44 -15.51
C ARG A 246 -17.09 1.02 -15.35
N GLU A 247 -16.18 1.93 -15.03
CA GLU A 247 -16.51 3.33 -14.76
C GLU A 247 -17.26 4.00 -15.93
N ASP A 248 -18.32 4.76 -15.66
CA ASP A 248 -19.09 5.47 -16.70
C ASP A 248 -19.29 6.96 -16.34
N PHE A 249 -18.62 7.44 -15.28
CA PHE A 249 -18.74 8.79 -14.72
C PHE A 249 -20.16 9.20 -14.26
N GLY A 250 -21.21 8.40 -14.51
CA GLY A 250 -22.60 8.66 -14.09
C GLY A 250 -22.89 8.19 -12.66
N THR A 251 -23.79 8.83 -11.91
CA THR A 251 -23.99 8.62 -10.46
C THR A 251 -24.71 7.32 -10.02
N GLY A 252 -25.01 6.42 -10.95
CA GLY A 252 -25.73 5.16 -10.71
C GLY A 252 -24.84 3.93 -10.46
N PRO A 253 -25.44 2.73 -10.38
CA PRO A 253 -24.70 1.46 -10.28
C PRO A 253 -23.71 1.31 -11.42
N LEU A 254 -22.52 0.78 -11.14
CA LEU A 254 -21.53 0.56 -12.20
C LEU A 254 -22.05 -0.49 -13.20
N PRO A 255 -21.98 -0.22 -14.53
CA PRO A 255 -22.34 -1.20 -15.54
C PRO A 255 -21.57 -2.51 -15.35
N GLU A 256 -22.26 -3.64 -15.52
CA GLU A 256 -21.58 -4.93 -15.56
C GLU A 256 -20.64 -4.99 -16.78
N LEU A 257 -19.43 -5.51 -16.57
CA LEU A 257 -18.49 -5.78 -17.67
C LEU A 257 -19.17 -6.76 -18.63
N GLN A 258 -19.46 -6.34 -19.86
CA GLN A 258 -20.09 -7.20 -20.87
C GLN A 258 -19.31 -8.53 -20.98
N PRO A 259 -20.01 -9.70 -21.04
CA PRO A 259 -19.40 -11.03 -20.95
C PRO A 259 -18.26 -11.29 -21.95
N GLU A 260 -18.28 -10.63 -23.12
CA GLU A 260 -17.26 -10.79 -24.15
C GLU A 260 -15.87 -10.24 -23.77
N LEU A 261 -15.79 -9.19 -22.92
CA LEU A 261 -14.50 -8.68 -22.44
C LEU A 261 -13.89 -9.54 -21.33
N ALA A 262 -14.74 -10.16 -20.49
CA ALA A 262 -14.29 -11.01 -19.40
C ALA A 262 -13.60 -12.29 -19.91
N ARG A 263 -14.12 -12.90 -21.00
CA ARG A 263 -13.48 -14.04 -21.66
C ARG A 263 -12.14 -13.70 -22.31
N LYS A 264 -11.99 -12.50 -22.88
CA LYS A 264 -10.74 -12.06 -23.53
C LYS A 264 -9.65 -11.62 -22.56
N THR A 265 -9.99 -11.32 -21.30
CA THR A 265 -9.01 -10.89 -20.28
C THR A 265 -8.58 -12.06 -19.37
N ALA A 266 -9.38 -13.14 -19.30
CA ALA A 266 -9.01 -14.36 -18.58
C ALA A 266 -8.21 -15.36 -19.45
N ALA A 267 -8.18 -15.15 -20.77
CA ALA A 267 -7.48 -15.98 -21.75
C ALA A 267 -6.16 -15.37 -22.26
N ALA A 268 -5.72 -14.25 -21.67
CA ALA A 268 -4.48 -13.53 -22.00
C ALA A 268 -3.70 -13.23 -20.73
#